data_AF-A0A034VV66-F1
#
_entry.id   AF-A0A034VV66-F1
#
_cell.length_a   1.000
_cell.length_b   1.000
_cell.length_c   1.000
_cell.angle_alpha   90.00
_cell.angle_beta   90.00
_cell.angle_gamma   90.00
#
_symmetry.space_group_name_H-M   'P 1'
#
loop_
_entity.id
_entity.type
_entity.pdbx_description
1 polymer ?
#
loop_
_entity_poly.entity_id
_entity_poly.type
_entity_poly.pdbx_seq_one_letter_code
_entity_poly.pdbx_strand_id
1 'polypeptide(L)'
;MTGTLGLFVALSLHSAIEGLAIGVQNSSRKVLFLLGAVACHKLVMGFCLGLEFRSNPQTTLRQHFIGIVVFALGAICGIGIGMIIADIPSGWSTAALPIVQALAGGTLFYVTVCEVIPREKSRWHQNAGRRIAGFGQFLAVISGFALMCCINYFLDDGDS
;
A
#
# COMPACT_ATOMS: atom_id res chain seq x y z
N MET A 1 5.56 -1.92 -21.63
CA MET A 1 5.44 -3.18 -20.87
C MET A 1 6.32 -3.20 -19.61
N THR A 2 7.53 -2.62 -19.64
CA THR A 2 8.50 -2.65 -18.52
C THR A 2 8.04 -1.94 -17.25
N GLY A 3 7.38 -0.79 -17.35
CA GLY A 3 7.06 0.03 -16.17
C GLY A 3 5.99 -0.53 -15.23
N THR A 4 5.08 -1.40 -15.70
CA THR A 4 4.05 -1.98 -14.81
C THR A 4 4.63 -3.14 -14.00
N LEU A 5 5.56 -3.90 -14.59
CA LEU A 5 6.25 -4.98 -13.89
C LEU A 5 7.16 -4.43 -12.77
N GLY A 6 7.87 -3.33 -13.03
CA GLY A 6 8.64 -2.61 -12.00
C GLY A 6 7.76 -2.22 -10.81
N LEU A 7 6.60 -1.61 -11.09
CA LEU A 7 5.61 -1.23 -10.08
C LEU A 7 5.17 -2.42 -9.21
N PHE A 8 4.79 -3.54 -9.84
CA PHE A 8 4.38 -4.72 -9.08
C PHE A 8 5.50 -5.29 -8.22
N VAL A 9 6.73 -5.37 -8.75
CA VAL A 9 7.88 -5.89 -8.00
C VAL A 9 8.20 -4.99 -6.81
N ALA A 10 8.28 -3.68 -7.02
CA ALA A 10 8.62 -2.74 -5.98
C ALA A 10 7.54 -2.64 -4.90
N LEU A 11 6.26 -2.66 -5.27
CA LEU A 11 5.15 -2.71 -4.32
C LEU A 11 5.07 -4.03 -3.55
N SER A 12 5.43 -5.15 -4.18
CA SER A 12 5.52 -6.45 -3.49
C SER A 12 6.64 -6.46 -2.46
N LEU A 13 7.81 -5.92 -2.82
CA LEU A 13 8.93 -5.76 -1.89
C LEU A 13 8.56 -4.85 -0.72
N HIS A 14 7.97 -3.68 -1.01
CA HIS A 14 7.47 -2.77 0.01
C HIS A 14 6.51 -3.48 0.98
N SER A 15 5.53 -4.22 0.43
CA SER A 15 4.54 -4.96 1.21
C SER A 15 5.17 -5.99 2.15
N ALA A 16 6.19 -6.70 1.68
CA ALA A 16 6.91 -7.69 2.49
C ALA A 16 7.72 -7.06 3.62
N ILE A 17 8.44 -5.96 3.33
CA ILE A 17 9.26 -5.23 4.32
C ILE A 17 8.35 -4.60 5.40
N GLU A 18 7.21 -4.02 5.02
CA GLU A 18 6.24 -3.51 5.99
C GLU A 18 5.62 -4.61 6.85
N GLY A 19 5.25 -5.74 6.24
CA GLY A 19 4.74 -6.90 6.97
C GLY A 19 5.74 -7.39 8.01
N LEU A 20 7.02 -7.46 7.64
CA LEU A 20 8.13 -7.80 8.54
C LEU A 20 8.21 -6.84 9.74
N ALA A 21 8.13 -5.52 9.49
CA ALA A 21 8.16 -4.51 10.53
C ALA A 21 6.97 -4.62 11.51
N ILE A 22 5.79 -5.02 11.03
CA ILE A 22 4.62 -5.28 11.87
C ILE A 22 4.85 -6.54 12.73
N GLY A 23 5.31 -7.64 12.11
CA GLY A 23 5.50 -8.93 12.78
C GLY A 23 6.56 -8.92 13.88
N VAL A 24 7.58 -8.07 13.77
CA VAL A 24 8.67 -7.93 14.77
C VAL A 24 8.23 -7.14 16.02
N GLN A 25 7.05 -6.52 16.03
CA GLN A 25 6.63 -5.72 17.18
C GLN A 25 6.21 -6.56 18.39
N ASN A 26 6.84 -6.25 19.53
CA ASN A 26 6.63 -6.95 20.80
C ASN A 26 5.38 -6.50 21.58
N SER A 27 4.62 -5.52 21.08
CA SER A 27 3.45 -4.99 21.79
C SER A 27 2.23 -4.95 20.89
N SER A 28 1.14 -5.59 21.33
CA SER A 28 -0.13 -5.65 20.59
C SER A 28 -0.67 -4.26 20.24
N ARG A 29 -0.48 -3.26 21.12
CA ARG A 29 -0.87 -1.86 20.84
C ARG A 29 -0.06 -1.28 19.67
N LYS A 30 1.24 -1.54 19.61
CA LYS A 30 2.11 -1.08 18.51
C LYS A 30 1.79 -1.81 17.21
N VAL A 31 1.53 -3.11 17.27
CA VAL A 31 1.10 -3.93 16.12
C VAL A 31 -0.18 -3.37 15.53
N LEU A 32 -1.22 -3.14 16.36
CA LEU A 32 -2.50 -2.60 15.89
C LEU A 32 -2.37 -1.20 15.31
N PHE A 33 -1.56 -0.33 15.94
CA PHE A 33 -1.29 1.01 15.44
C PHE A 33 -0.58 0.97 14.07
N LEU A 34 0.48 0.17 13.93
CA LEU A 34 1.22 0.02 12.67
C LEU A 34 0.36 -0.64 11.59
N LEU A 35 -0.44 -1.65 11.95
CA LEU A 35 -1.37 -2.32 11.04
C LEU A 35 -2.43 -1.34 10.53
N GLY A 36 -3.00 -0.51 11.41
CA GLY A 36 -3.98 0.52 11.04
C GLY A 36 -3.37 1.56 10.09
N ALA A 37 -2.18 2.09 10.43
CA ALA A 37 -1.47 3.02 9.56
C ALA A 37 -1.19 2.41 8.18
N VAL A 38 -0.71 1.17 8.15
CA VAL A 38 -0.40 0.43 6.92
C VAL A 38 -1.66 0.09 6.12
N ALA A 39 -2.76 -0.25 6.79
CA ALA A 39 -4.03 -0.50 6.12
C ALA A 39 -4.52 0.75 5.37
N CYS A 40 -4.44 1.93 5.98
CA CYS A 40 -4.85 3.19 5.36
C CYS A 40 -4.12 3.43 4.04
N HIS A 41 -2.79 3.30 4.00
CA HIS A 41 -2.06 3.51 2.75
C HIS A 41 -2.14 2.32 1.79
N LYS A 42 -2.31 1.08 2.26
CA LYS A 42 -2.54 -0.08 1.36
C LYS A 42 -3.87 0.02 0.62
N LEU A 43 -4.92 0.60 1.23
CA LEU A 43 -6.19 0.88 0.55
C LEU A 43 -6.00 1.88 -0.60
N VAL A 44 -5.26 2.96 -0.37
CA VAL A 44 -4.95 3.96 -1.39
C VAL A 44 -4.12 3.33 -2.52
N MET A 45 -3.10 2.54 -2.19
CA MET A 45 -2.27 1.85 -3.18
C MET A 45 -3.06 0.83 -3.99
N GLY A 46 -3.93 0.03 -3.36
CA GLY A 46 -4.83 -0.91 -4.04
C GLY A 46 -5.81 -0.22 -4.98
N PHE A 47 -6.34 0.95 -4.57
CA PHE A 47 -7.20 1.78 -5.43
C PHE A 47 -6.44 2.32 -6.64
N CYS A 48 -5.21 2.84 -6.46
CA CYS A 48 -4.36 3.31 -7.54
C CYS A 48 -3.97 2.19 -8.53
N LEU A 49 -3.72 0.98 -8.01
CA LEU A 49 -3.51 -0.22 -8.81
C LEU A 49 -4.75 -0.55 -9.66
N GLY A 50 -5.94 -0.59 -9.05
CA GLY A 50 -7.20 -0.83 -9.78
C GLY A 50 -7.47 0.22 -10.86
N LEU A 51 -7.00 1.45 -10.64
CA LEU A 51 -7.01 2.53 -11.62
C LEU A 51 -6.12 2.26 -12.83
N GLU A 52 -4.92 1.75 -12.56
CA GLU A 52 -3.96 1.40 -13.59
C GLU A 52 -4.50 0.33 -14.54
N PHE A 53 -5.25 -0.64 -14.00
CA PHE A 53 -5.95 -1.66 -14.78
C PHE A 53 -6.94 -1.04 -15.77
N ARG A 54 -7.77 -0.10 -15.32
CA ARG A 54 -8.75 0.57 -16.21
C ARG A 54 -8.08 1.46 -17.24
N SER A 55 -6.94 2.04 -16.90
CA SER A 55 -6.24 2.99 -17.76
C SER A 55 -5.30 2.34 -18.77
N ASN A 56 -5.08 1.02 -18.72
CA ASN A 56 -4.20 0.31 -19.65
C ASN A 56 -4.93 -0.84 -20.36
N PRO A 57 -5.42 -0.66 -21.60
CA PRO A 57 -6.17 -1.68 -22.32
C PRO A 57 -5.36 -2.95 -22.67
N GLN A 58 -4.02 -2.90 -22.56
CA GLN A 58 -3.14 -4.06 -22.76
C GLN A 58 -2.89 -4.89 -21.49
N THR A 59 -3.26 -4.41 -20.30
CA THR A 59 -3.10 -5.23 -19.08
C THR A 59 -4.23 -6.23 -18.99
N THR A 60 -3.89 -7.51 -19.04
CA THR A 60 -4.88 -8.58 -18.86
C THR A 60 -5.31 -8.65 -17.40
N LEU A 61 -6.61 -8.92 -17.16
CA LEU A 61 -7.17 -9.12 -15.82
C LEU A 61 -6.34 -10.08 -14.97
N ARG A 62 -5.81 -11.13 -15.62
CA ARG A 62 -4.95 -12.13 -14.99
C ARG A 62 -3.68 -11.54 -14.39
N GLN A 63 -2.99 -10.65 -15.12
CA GLN A 63 -1.75 -10.02 -14.63
C GLN A 63 -2.02 -9.11 -13.42
N HIS A 64 -3.12 -8.37 -13.49
CA HIS A 64 -3.52 -7.47 -12.40
C HIS A 64 -3.93 -8.25 -11.14
N PHE A 65 -4.73 -9.30 -11.30
CA PHE A 65 -5.12 -10.19 -10.21
C PHE A 65 -3.91 -10.85 -9.55
N ILE A 66 -2.97 -11.37 -10.35
CA ILE A 66 -1.71 -11.93 -9.83
C ILE A 66 -0.95 -10.87 -9.04
N GLY A 67 -0.86 -9.64 -9.54
CA GLY A 67 -0.18 -8.55 -8.83
C GLY A 67 -0.79 -8.20 -7.48
N ILE A 68 -2.13 -8.13 -7.39
CA ILE A 68 -2.84 -7.91 -6.11
C ILE A 68 -2.61 -9.09 -5.15
N VAL A 69 -2.68 -10.32 -5.65
CA VAL A 69 -2.44 -11.52 -4.85
C VAL A 69 -1.01 -11.54 -4.31
N VAL A 70 -0.01 -11.26 -5.15
CA VAL A 70 1.40 -11.21 -4.72
C VAL A 70 1.62 -10.07 -3.72
N PHE A 71 0.99 -8.91 -3.92
CA PHE A 71 1.05 -7.79 -2.96
C PHE A 71 0.47 -8.18 -1.59
N ALA A 72 -0.68 -8.86 -1.56
CA ALA A 72 -1.32 -9.33 -0.33
C ALA A 72 -0.51 -10.44 0.34
N LEU A 73 -0.06 -11.44 -0.43
CA LEU A 73 0.80 -12.52 0.07
C LEU A 73 2.12 -11.98 0.61
N GLY A 74 2.69 -10.95 -0.02
CA GLY A 74 3.90 -10.28 0.47
C GLY A 74 3.74 -9.78 1.90
N ALA A 75 2.60 -9.13 2.21
CA ALA A 75 2.32 -8.66 3.57
C ALA A 75 2.17 -9.82 4.56
N ILE A 76 1.42 -10.87 4.20
CA ILE A 76 1.19 -12.04 5.05
C ILE A 76 2.51 -12.76 5.33
N CYS A 77 3.30 -13.02 4.29
CA CYS A 77 4.62 -13.64 4.42
C CYS A 77 5.57 -12.78 5.27
N GLY A 78 5.58 -11.46 5.05
CA GLY A 78 6.37 -10.53 5.86
C GLY A 78 6.00 -10.60 7.35
N ILE A 79 4.71 -10.57 7.67
CA ILE A 79 4.21 -10.69 9.05
C ILE A 79 4.63 -12.03 9.66
N GLY A 80 4.41 -13.14 8.95
CA GLY A 80 4.77 -14.48 9.42
C GLY A 80 6.27 -14.62 9.70
N ILE A 81 7.12 -14.14 8.79
CA ILE A 81 8.58 -14.12 8.99
C ILE A 81 8.94 -13.21 10.18
N GLY A 82 8.30 -12.04 10.30
CA GLY A 82 8.54 -11.10 11.39
C GLY A 82 8.19 -11.70 12.75
N MET A 83 7.10 -12.45 12.84
CA MET A 83 6.70 -13.17 14.05
C MET A 83 7.70 -14.26 14.43
N ILE A 84 8.17 -15.06 13.46
CA ILE A 84 9.22 -16.07 13.71
C ILE A 84 10.50 -15.43 14.24
N ILE A 85 10.88 -14.27 13.71
CA ILE A 85 12.07 -13.52 14.16
C ILE A 85 11.83 -12.91 15.54
N ALA A 86 10.60 -12.46 15.85
CA ALA A 86 10.24 -11.90 17.16
C ALA A 86 10.38 -12.91 18.30
N ASP A 87 10.12 -14.19 18.04
CA ASP A 87 10.26 -15.28 19.02
C ASP A 87 11.72 -15.63 19.34
N ILE A 88 12.70 -15.15 18.56
CA ILE A 88 14.12 -15.39 18.84
C ILE A 88 14.58 -14.37 19.91
N PRO A 89 14.99 -14.82 21.11
CA PRO A 89 15.39 -13.94 22.22
C PRO A 89 16.72 -13.24 21.89
N SER A 90 16.64 -12.15 21.15
CA SER A 90 17.79 -11.37 20.71
C SER A 90 17.38 -9.90 20.62
N GLY A 91 18.16 -8.99 21.22
CA GLY A 91 17.87 -7.55 21.29
C GLY A 91 17.92 -6.78 19.96
N TRP A 92 17.85 -7.49 18.83
CA TRP A 92 18.02 -6.96 17.48
C TRP A 92 16.81 -6.15 17.00
N SER A 93 15.62 -6.40 17.55
CA SER A 93 14.37 -5.74 17.15
C SER A 93 14.43 -4.22 17.31
N THR A 94 15.06 -3.69 18.37
CA THR A 94 15.08 -2.25 18.66
C THR A 94 15.84 -1.43 17.61
N ALA A 95 16.92 -1.97 17.03
CA ALA A 95 17.71 -1.29 16.00
C ALA A 95 17.28 -1.66 14.58
N ALA A 96 16.80 -2.90 14.36
CA ALA A 96 16.39 -3.37 13.04
C ALA A 96 15.06 -2.76 12.58
N LEU A 97 14.11 -2.54 13.48
CA LEU A 97 12.79 -1.97 13.16
C LEU A 97 12.86 -0.63 12.40
N PRO A 98 13.54 0.42 12.90
CA PRO A 98 13.63 1.69 12.18
C PRO A 98 14.34 1.55 10.83
N ILE A 99 15.31 0.64 10.69
CA ILE A 99 16.00 0.37 9.41
C ILE A 99 15.04 -0.28 8.41
N VAL A 100 14.29 -1.30 8.84
CA VAL A 100 13.28 -1.99 8.01
C VAL A 100 12.18 -1.01 7.59
N GLN A 101 11.71 -0.15 8.50
CA GLN A 101 10.73 0.89 8.17
C GLN A 101 11.30 1.95 7.22
N ALA A 102 12.56 2.35 7.39
CA ALA A 102 13.23 3.28 6.47
C ALA A 102 13.39 2.67 5.07
N LEU A 103 13.71 1.38 4.97
CA LEU A 103 13.75 0.65 3.71
C LEU A 103 12.35 0.57 3.07
N ALA A 104 11.31 0.25 3.84
CA ALA A 104 9.93 0.26 3.35
C ALA A 104 9.53 1.64 2.80
N GLY A 105 9.80 2.72 3.55
CA GLY A 105 9.55 4.09 3.09
C GLY A 105 10.36 4.44 1.82
N GLY A 106 11.63 4.04 1.77
CA GLY A 106 12.51 4.24 0.62
C GLY A 106 12.02 3.56 -0.65
N THR A 107 11.45 2.35 -0.54
CA THR A 107 10.85 1.66 -1.70
C THR A 107 9.64 2.41 -2.26
N LEU A 108 8.73 2.92 -1.43
CA LEU A 108 7.63 3.77 -1.89
C LEU A 108 8.12 5.07 -2.51
N PHE A 109 9.15 5.68 -1.92
CA PHE A 109 9.75 6.88 -2.46
C PHE A 109 10.29 6.62 -3.87
N TYR A 110 11.12 5.58 -4.05
CA TYR A 110 11.63 5.14 -5.34
C TYR A 110 10.52 4.90 -6.36
N VAL A 111 9.49 4.14 -6.00
CA VAL A 111 8.33 3.88 -6.87
C VAL A 111 7.68 5.18 -7.31
N THR A 112 7.48 6.11 -6.39
CA THR A 112 6.84 7.39 -6.67
C THR A 112 7.67 8.23 -7.64
N VAL A 113 8.98 8.42 -7.38
CA VAL A 113 9.84 9.29 -8.20
C VAL A 113 10.32 8.67 -9.50
N CYS A 114 10.62 7.37 -9.52
CA CYS A 114 11.25 6.72 -10.67
C CYS A 114 10.24 6.00 -11.57
N GLU A 115 9.11 5.55 -11.05
CA GLU A 115 8.13 4.77 -11.83
C GLU A 115 6.83 5.52 -12.08
N VAL A 116 6.25 6.14 -11.05
CA VAL A 116 4.95 6.82 -11.15
C VAL A 116 5.08 8.18 -11.84
N ILE A 117 5.93 9.09 -11.33
CA ILE A 117 6.07 10.45 -11.87
C ILE A 117 6.44 10.46 -13.37
N PRO A 118 7.45 9.69 -13.86
CA PRO A 118 7.82 9.71 -15.26
C PRO A 118 6.72 9.14 -16.17
N ARG A 119 5.99 8.13 -15.68
CA ARG A 119 4.88 7.50 -16.38
C ARG A 119 3.67 8.43 -16.49
N GLU A 120 3.33 9.14 -15.42
CA GLU A 120 2.27 10.14 -15.40
C GLU A 120 2.61 11.30 -16.34
N LYS A 121 3.86 11.80 -16.30
CA LYS A 121 4.36 12.84 -17.21
C LYS A 121 4.27 12.39 -18.66
N SER A 122 4.70 11.18 -18.98
CA SER A 122 4.60 10.62 -20.34
C SER A 122 3.14 10.51 -20.82
N ARG A 123 2.21 10.14 -19.93
CA ARG A 123 0.77 10.08 -20.23
C ARG A 123 0.13 11.45 -20.40
N TRP A 124 0.56 12.45 -19.64
CA TRP A 124 0.09 13.83 -19.75
C TRP A 124 0.38 14.42 -21.14
N HIS A 125 1.55 14.11 -21.71
CA HIS A 125 1.92 14.54 -23.06
C HIS A 125 1.08 13.88 -24.17
N GLN A 126 0.42 12.74 -23.92
CA GLN A 126 -0.38 12.02 -24.93
C GLN A 126 -1.90 12.26 -24.84
N ASN A 127 -2.43 12.77 -23.73
CA ASN A 127 -3.88 12.94 -23.57
C ASN A 127 -4.24 14.12 -22.64
N ALA A 128 -4.28 15.33 -23.20
CA ALA A 128 -4.69 16.56 -22.49
C ALA A 128 -6.20 16.60 -22.10
N GLY A 129 -7.03 15.69 -22.62
CA GLY A 129 -8.49 15.74 -22.50
C GLY A 129 -9.13 15.00 -21.31
N ARG A 130 -8.39 14.26 -20.48
CA ARG A 130 -8.96 13.35 -19.44
C ARG A 130 -8.91 13.86 -17.99
N ARG A 131 -8.62 15.15 -17.79
CA ARG A 131 -8.47 15.80 -16.47
C ARG A 131 -9.70 15.66 -15.54
N ILE A 132 -10.88 15.48 -16.12
CA ILE A 132 -12.18 15.44 -15.40
C ILE A 132 -12.47 14.05 -14.80
N ALA A 133 -11.99 12.97 -15.43
CA ALA A 133 -12.24 11.61 -14.95
C ALA A 133 -11.48 11.29 -13.65
N GLY A 134 -10.26 11.82 -13.50
CA GLY A 134 -9.47 11.69 -12.27
C GLY A 134 -10.08 12.47 -11.10
N PHE A 135 -10.65 13.65 -11.37
CA PHE A 135 -11.32 14.45 -10.35
C PHE A 135 -12.57 13.75 -9.79
N GLY A 136 -13.34 13.07 -10.65
CA GLY A 136 -14.48 12.27 -10.22
C GLY A 136 -14.10 11.10 -9.30
N GLN A 137 -12.94 10.48 -9.52
CA GLN A 137 -12.44 9.44 -8.63
C GLN A 137 -11.93 9.96 -7.29
N PHE A 138 -11.32 11.15 -7.30
CA PHE A 138 -10.91 11.80 -6.07
C PHE A 138 -12.12 12.14 -5.18
N LEU A 139 -13.22 12.62 -5.79
CA LEU A 139 -14.50 12.83 -5.10
C LEU A 139 -15.10 11.54 -4.55
N ALA A 140 -14.99 10.43 -5.28
CA ALA A 140 -15.47 9.13 -4.80
C ALA A 140 -14.71 8.63 -3.57
N VAL A 141 -13.39 8.85 -3.50
CA VAL A 141 -12.56 8.50 -2.34
C VAL A 141 -12.89 9.39 -1.14
N ILE A 142 -13.05 10.71 -1.35
CA ILE A 142 -13.46 11.64 -0.29
C ILE A 142 -14.84 11.27 0.26
N SER A 143 -15.78 10.91 -0.61
CA SER A 143 -17.10 10.43 -0.21
C SER A 143 -17.01 9.16 0.64
N GLY A 144 -16.17 8.19 0.27
CA GLY A 144 -15.97 6.98 1.04
C GLY A 144 -15.36 7.23 2.42
N PHE A 145 -14.40 8.16 2.49
CA PHE A 145 -13.80 8.57 3.75
C PHE A 145 -14.80 9.30 4.67
N ALA A 146 -15.60 10.20 4.12
CA ALA A 146 -16.65 10.90 4.86
C ALA A 146 -17.72 9.92 5.40
N LEU A 147 -18.11 8.92 4.61
CA LEU A 147 -19.03 7.86 5.03
C LEU A 147 -18.48 7.07 6.22
N MET A 148 -17.21 6.66 6.17
CA MET A 148 -16.56 5.93 7.27
C MET A 148 -16.41 6.78 8.55
N CYS A 149 -16.17 8.08 8.42
CA CYS A 149 -16.19 9.01 9.55
C CYS A 149 -17.59 9.14 10.15
N CYS A 150 -18.64 9.26 9.33
CA CYS A 150 -20.02 9.32 9.82
C CYS A 150 -20.40 8.03 10.55
N ILE A 151 -20.07 6.87 9.98
CA ILE A 151 -20.35 5.58 10.62
C ILE A 151 -19.63 5.47 11.97
N ASN A 152 -18.38 5.91 12.08
CA ASN A 152 -17.67 5.96 13.36
C ASN A 152 -18.35 6.89 14.37
N TYR A 153 -18.70 8.10 13.96
CA TYR A 153 -19.34 9.07 14.84
C TYR A 153 -20.70 8.59 15.36
N PHE A 154 -21.53 7.99 14.50
CA PHE A 154 -22.84 7.43 14.91
C PHE A 154 -22.76 6.14 15.73
N LEU A 155 -21.66 5.39 15.65
CA LEU A 155 -21.42 4.21 16.48
C LEU A 155 -20.76 4.55 17.82
N ASP A 156 -20.02 5.66 17.91
CA ASP A 156 -19.37 6.16 19.14
C ASP A 156 -20.40 6.74 20.14
N ASP A 157 -21.54 7.25 19.66
CA ASP A 157 -22.66 7.72 20.51
C ASP A 157 -23.51 6.58 21.13
N GLY A 158 -23.19 5.30 20.85
CA GLY A 158 -23.94 4.13 21.32
C GLY A 158 -23.45 3.51 22.63
N ASP A 159 -22.24 3.84 23.07
CA ASP A 159 -21.63 3.33 24.31
C ASP A 159 -21.56 4.44 25.38
N SER A 160 -22.73 4.86 25.87
CA SER A 160 -22.89 5.64 27.11
C SER A 160 -22.87 4.76 28.36
#